data_AF-A0AAJ2TJ27-F1
#
_entry.id   AF-A0AAJ2TJ27-F1
#
_cell.length_a   1.000
_cell.length_b   1.000
_cell.length_c   1.000
_cell.angle_alpha   90.00
_cell.angle_beta   90.00
_cell.angle_gamma   90.00
#
_symmetry.space_group_name_H-M   'P 1'
#
loop_
_entity.id
_entity.type
_entity.pdbx_description
1 polymer ?
#
loop_
_entity_poly.entity_id
_entity_poly.type
_entity_poly.pdbx_seq_one_letter_code
_entity_poly.pdbx_strand_id
1 'polypeptide(L)'
;MSGMRFRLLPLALVALSFSSFGQTQAFDTQLTRDGVTLNYQDARGALAAPQRKRVIDTFFFAYLRERADFHPAAPSMVRIVIDPAYTGIAFVGDKDQAATITINPGWLAQHPNDIDLVTHEAMHIVQGYPGYGDARVPGWLVEGIADYARDRYGMDNTAAGWALPVKVEKGQNVDSGYRVTGAFLKWAEAEHPGLVLALDKALREGRYTPALWQKHTGKALPALWTQYAKPRSDAPPPPARRGKRH
;
A
#
# COMPACT_ATOMS: atom_id res chain seq x y z
N MET A 1 -61.84 -38.31 57.73
CA MET A 1 -61.50 -36.95 58.21
C MET A 1 -60.08 -36.64 57.82
N SER A 2 -59.87 -35.49 57.14
CA SER A 2 -58.62 -34.72 56.96
C SER A 2 -57.30 -35.43 56.59
N GLY A 3 -56.47 -34.90 55.68
CA GLY A 3 -56.45 -33.54 55.15
C GLY A 3 -55.48 -33.38 53.99
N MET A 4 -55.76 -32.35 53.22
CA MET A 4 -55.04 -31.88 52.04
C MET A 4 -53.71 -31.22 52.45
N ARG A 5 -52.61 -31.50 51.74
CA ARG A 5 -51.37 -30.69 51.78
C ARG A 5 -50.82 -30.50 50.36
N PHE A 6 -50.34 -29.28 50.12
CA PHE A 6 -50.09 -28.64 48.82
C PHE A 6 -48.58 -28.50 48.55
N ARG A 7 -48.22 -28.56 47.25
CA ARG A 7 -47.06 -27.93 46.54
C ARG A 7 -45.66 -28.48 46.89
N LEU A 8 -44.67 -28.53 45.98
CA LEU A 8 -44.12 -27.50 45.10
C LEU A 8 -43.38 -28.16 43.92
N LEU A 9 -43.55 -27.63 42.70
CA LEU A 9 -42.74 -28.00 41.53
C LEU A 9 -41.37 -27.29 41.59
N PRO A 10 -40.26 -27.96 41.25
CA PRO A 10 -38.94 -27.34 41.22
C PRO A 10 -38.83 -26.42 40.00
N LEU A 11 -38.48 -25.15 40.26
CA LEU A 11 -38.12 -24.16 39.24
C LEU A 11 -36.73 -24.53 38.70
N ALA A 12 -36.64 -24.94 37.43
CA ALA A 12 -35.35 -25.12 36.75
C ALA A 12 -34.76 -23.75 36.43
N LEU A 13 -33.66 -23.38 37.08
CA LEU A 13 -32.86 -22.21 36.70
C LEU A 13 -32.13 -22.53 35.39
N VAL A 14 -32.57 -21.90 34.29
CA VAL A 14 -31.79 -21.85 33.04
C VAL A 14 -30.71 -20.79 33.23
N ALA A 15 -29.46 -21.23 33.40
CA ALA A 15 -28.30 -20.34 33.34
C ALA A 15 -28.11 -19.88 31.89
N LEU A 16 -28.47 -18.63 31.60
CA LEU A 16 -28.11 -17.97 30.35
C LEU A 16 -26.62 -17.65 30.40
N SER A 17 -25.83 -18.47 29.71
CA SER A 17 -24.42 -18.19 29.42
C SER A 17 -24.35 -16.98 28.49
N PHE A 18 -24.10 -15.80 29.05
CA PHE A 18 -23.70 -14.65 28.24
C PHE A 18 -22.29 -14.92 27.72
N SER A 19 -22.15 -15.17 26.42
CA SER A 19 -20.85 -15.07 25.75
C SER A 19 -20.33 -13.65 25.98
N SER A 20 -19.31 -13.52 26.80
CA SER A 20 -18.56 -12.27 26.93
C SER A 20 -17.99 -11.95 25.56
N PHE A 21 -18.55 -10.94 24.88
CA PHE A 21 -17.88 -10.32 23.75
C PHE A 21 -16.50 -9.87 24.25
N GLY A 22 -15.45 -10.49 23.72
CA GLY A 22 -14.08 -10.24 24.17
C GLY A 22 -13.79 -8.75 24.13
N GLN A 23 -13.40 -8.18 25.27
CA GLN A 23 -12.94 -6.80 25.32
C GLN A 23 -11.74 -6.66 24.38
N THR A 24 -11.85 -5.78 23.39
CA THR A 24 -10.74 -5.35 22.55
C THR A 24 -9.74 -4.61 23.43
N GLN A 25 -8.66 -5.29 23.83
CA GLN A 25 -7.60 -4.71 24.64
C GLN A 25 -6.59 -3.99 23.75
N ALA A 26 -6.11 -2.83 24.20
CA ALA A 26 -5.02 -2.11 23.56
C ALA A 26 -3.81 -3.03 23.35
N PHE A 27 -3.11 -2.86 22.23
CA PHE A 27 -1.89 -3.58 21.94
C PHE A 27 -0.85 -2.64 21.38
N ASP A 28 0.14 -2.33 22.20
CA ASP A 28 1.30 -1.54 21.84
C ASP A 28 2.55 -2.40 22.03
N THR A 29 3.47 -2.35 21.08
CA THR A 29 4.71 -3.13 21.16
C THR A 29 5.81 -2.44 20.38
N GLN A 30 7.05 -2.70 20.80
CA GLN A 30 8.24 -2.35 20.05
C GLN A 30 8.90 -3.65 19.59
N LEU A 31 9.27 -3.72 18.31
CA LEU A 31 10.01 -4.84 17.74
C LEU A 31 11.23 -4.33 17.01
N THR A 32 12.35 -5.04 17.11
CA THR A 32 13.57 -4.73 16.35
C THR A 32 13.97 -5.95 15.53
N ARG A 33 14.20 -5.77 14.22
CA ARG A 33 14.76 -6.78 13.31
C ARG A 33 15.77 -6.10 12.39
N ASP A 34 16.94 -6.71 12.22
CA ASP A 34 18.00 -6.23 11.32
C ASP A 34 18.33 -4.73 11.45
N GLY A 35 18.39 -4.25 12.70
CA GLY A 35 18.70 -2.85 13.01
C GLY A 35 17.57 -1.84 12.77
N VAL A 36 16.38 -2.30 12.35
CA VAL A 36 15.17 -1.46 12.25
C VAL A 36 14.26 -1.75 13.43
N THR A 37 13.78 -0.69 14.09
CA THR A 37 12.82 -0.72 15.19
C THR A 37 11.46 -0.20 14.73
N LEU A 38 10.43 -1.03 14.88
CA LEU A 38 9.03 -0.69 14.67
C LEU A 38 8.36 -0.47 16.03
N ASN A 39 7.82 0.74 16.23
CA ASN A 39 6.87 1.04 17.29
C ASN A 39 5.46 0.83 16.74
N TYR A 40 4.78 -0.23 17.13
CA TYR A 40 3.41 -0.53 16.73
C TYR A 40 2.44 -0.10 17.84
N GLN A 41 1.39 0.63 17.46
CA GLN A 41 0.36 1.12 18.38
C GLN A 41 -1.04 0.76 17.86
N ASP A 42 -1.83 0.07 18.67
CA ASP A 42 -3.25 -0.19 18.47
C ASP A 42 -3.98 0.05 19.78
N ALA A 43 -4.20 1.32 20.10
CA ALA A 43 -4.70 1.78 21.38
C ALA A 43 -6.12 1.30 21.70
N ARG A 44 -6.87 0.80 20.71
CA ARG A 44 -8.23 0.26 20.90
C ARG A 44 -8.34 -1.24 20.67
N GLY A 45 -7.23 -1.91 20.33
CA GLY A 45 -7.25 -3.33 19.97
C GLY A 45 -8.13 -3.60 18.75
N ALA A 46 -8.12 -2.69 17.77
CA ALA A 46 -8.98 -2.74 16.60
C ALA A 46 -8.63 -3.90 15.66
N LEU A 47 -7.37 -4.35 15.64
CA LEU A 47 -6.95 -5.50 14.83
C LEU A 47 -6.83 -6.77 15.69
N ALA A 48 -7.45 -7.85 15.20
CA ALA A 48 -7.26 -9.18 15.78
C ALA A 48 -5.79 -9.63 15.66
N ALA A 49 -5.33 -10.46 16.61
CA ALA A 49 -3.92 -10.87 16.69
C ALA A 49 -3.34 -11.44 15.37
N PRO A 50 -4.06 -12.28 14.59
CA PRO A 50 -3.55 -12.76 13.30
C PRO A 50 -3.36 -11.65 12.27
N GLN A 51 -4.29 -10.69 12.19
CA GLN A 51 -4.21 -9.58 11.24
C GLN A 51 -3.10 -8.60 11.62
N ARG A 52 -2.98 -8.28 12.92
CA ARG A 52 -1.87 -7.49 13.45
C ARG A 52 -0.51 -8.12 13.15
N LYS A 53 -0.38 -9.44 13.36
CA LYS A 53 0.86 -10.17 13.03
C LYS A 53 1.21 -10.01 11.55
N ARG A 54 0.24 -10.18 10.65
CA ARG A 54 0.43 -10.00 9.21
C ARG A 54 0.89 -8.58 8.86
N VAL A 55 0.29 -7.54 9.44
CA VAL A 55 0.74 -6.14 9.25
C VAL A 55 2.20 -5.95 9.66
N ILE A 56 2.58 -6.42 10.86
CA ILE A 56 3.96 -6.30 11.37
C ILE A 56 4.96 -7.07 10.50
N ASP A 57 4.61 -8.30 10.10
CA ASP A 57 5.50 -9.11 9.26
C ASP A 57 5.64 -8.55 7.85
N THR A 58 4.56 -8.02 7.27
CA THR A 58 4.58 -7.31 5.98
C THR A 58 5.52 -6.12 6.04
N PHE A 59 5.43 -5.31 7.10
CA PHE A 59 6.31 -4.16 7.30
C PHE A 59 7.78 -4.59 7.28
N PHE A 60 8.18 -5.54 8.12
CA PHE A 60 9.59 -5.96 8.16
C PHE A 60 10.04 -6.62 6.85
N PHE A 61 9.18 -7.42 6.22
CA PHE A 61 9.50 -8.04 4.95
C PHE A 61 9.72 -7.02 3.84
N ALA A 62 8.83 -6.04 3.68
CA ALA A 62 8.91 -4.99 2.68
C ALA A 62 10.04 -4.00 2.99
N TYR A 63 9.94 -3.32 4.14
CA TYR A 63 10.75 -2.16 4.47
C TYR A 63 12.24 -2.45 4.54
N LEU A 64 12.64 -3.63 5.04
CA LEU A 64 14.06 -4.00 5.08
C LEU A 64 14.66 -4.13 3.67
N ARG A 65 13.91 -4.69 2.71
CA ARG A 65 14.35 -4.85 1.32
C ARG A 65 14.27 -3.54 0.55
N GLU A 66 13.21 -2.76 0.73
CA GLU A 66 13.08 -1.43 0.14
C GLU A 66 14.20 -0.51 0.61
N ARG A 67 14.50 -0.46 1.93
CA ARG A 67 15.65 0.27 2.46
C ARG A 67 16.95 -0.19 1.82
N ALA A 68 17.19 -1.50 1.77
CA ALA A 68 18.43 -2.04 1.21
C ALA A 68 18.63 -1.64 -0.26
N ASP A 69 17.58 -1.72 -1.07
CA ASP A 69 17.66 -1.48 -2.51
C ASP A 69 17.66 0.02 -2.86
N PHE A 70 16.84 0.84 -2.19
CA PHE A 70 16.62 2.24 -2.57
C PHE A 70 17.33 3.27 -1.71
N HIS A 71 17.35 3.06 -0.38
CA HIS A 71 17.87 4.05 0.56
C HIS A 71 18.34 3.40 1.88
N PRO A 72 19.57 2.86 1.94
CA PRO A 72 20.05 2.19 3.15
C PRO A 72 20.09 3.09 4.40
N ALA A 73 20.17 4.41 4.19
CA ALA A 73 20.16 5.43 5.23
C ALA A 73 18.74 5.92 5.63
N ALA A 74 17.67 5.39 5.03
CA ALA A 74 16.30 5.67 5.49
C ALA A 74 16.13 5.30 6.98
N PRO A 75 15.13 5.88 7.68
CA PRO A 75 14.98 5.74 9.13
C PRO A 75 15.10 4.31 9.66
N SER A 76 15.87 4.14 10.75
CA SER A 76 15.92 2.87 11.50
C SER A 76 14.85 2.80 12.59
N MET A 77 14.07 3.85 12.78
CA MET A 77 12.93 3.89 13.71
C MET A 77 11.69 4.35 12.95
N VAL A 78 10.67 3.50 12.95
CA VAL A 78 9.39 3.74 12.26
C VAL A 78 8.25 3.44 13.23
N ARG A 79 7.11 4.09 13.01
CA ARG A 79 5.88 3.82 13.74
C ARG A 79 4.79 3.31 12.82
N ILE A 80 4.00 2.37 13.31
CA ILE A 80 2.69 2.03 12.74
C ILE A 80 1.65 2.37 13.81
N VAL A 81 0.64 3.16 13.45
CA VAL A 81 -0.51 3.47 14.30
C VAL A 81 -1.77 2.94 13.62
N ILE A 82 -2.56 2.16 14.35
CA ILE A 82 -3.92 1.82 13.96
C ILE A 82 -4.85 2.91 14.49
N ASP A 83 -5.45 3.68 13.60
CA ASP A 83 -6.31 4.81 13.96
C ASP A 83 -7.74 4.64 13.42
N PRO A 84 -8.70 4.23 14.27
CA PRO A 84 -10.11 4.13 13.89
C PRO A 84 -10.77 5.46 13.51
N ALA A 85 -10.17 6.60 13.83
CA ALA A 85 -10.69 7.92 13.44
C ALA A 85 -10.25 8.33 12.02
N TYR A 86 -9.22 7.71 11.48
CA TYR A 86 -8.75 7.97 10.12
C TYR A 86 -9.68 7.31 9.10
N THR A 87 -10.10 8.06 8.08
CA THR A 87 -11.13 7.63 7.11
C THR A 87 -10.57 7.23 5.75
N GLY A 88 -9.29 7.45 5.47
CA GLY A 88 -8.61 6.95 4.27
C GLY A 88 -8.23 5.46 4.38
N ILE A 89 -7.29 5.00 3.54
CA ILE A 89 -6.78 3.62 3.59
C ILE A 89 -5.61 3.56 4.57
N ALA A 90 -4.52 4.23 4.21
CA ALA A 90 -3.39 4.54 5.07
C ALA A 90 -2.68 5.79 4.54
N PHE A 91 -1.74 6.31 5.32
CA PHE A 91 -0.82 7.35 4.89
C PHE A 91 0.46 7.34 5.73
N VAL A 92 1.52 7.95 5.21
CA VAL A 92 2.72 8.30 5.97
C VAL A 92 2.73 9.78 6.33
N GLY A 93 3.06 10.07 7.60
CA GLY A 93 3.41 11.40 8.07
C GLY A 93 4.36 11.33 9.26
N ASP A 94 4.83 12.47 9.73
CA ASP A 94 5.68 12.54 10.91
C ASP A 94 4.84 12.68 12.19
N LYS A 95 5.10 11.82 13.18
CA LYS A 95 4.52 11.92 14.52
C LYS A 95 5.61 11.72 15.56
N ASP A 96 5.76 12.69 16.47
CA ASP A 96 6.81 12.72 17.49
C ASP A 96 8.22 12.46 16.89
N GLN A 97 8.50 13.11 15.76
CA GLN A 97 9.77 13.01 15.01
C GLN A 97 10.09 11.62 14.42
N ALA A 98 9.11 10.72 14.36
CA ALA A 98 9.23 9.43 13.68
C ALA A 98 8.29 9.35 12.47
N ALA A 99 8.82 8.83 11.36
CA ALA A 99 7.99 8.47 10.21
C ALA A 99 6.95 7.43 10.65
N THR A 100 5.68 7.75 10.42
CA THR A 100 4.53 7.04 10.97
C THR A 100 3.58 6.65 9.86
N ILE A 101 3.39 5.34 9.69
CA ILE A 101 2.31 4.79 8.88
C ILE A 101 1.05 4.78 9.75
N THR A 102 0.00 5.47 9.32
CA THR A 102 -1.31 5.42 9.98
C THR A 102 -2.26 4.59 9.13
N ILE A 103 -2.87 3.56 9.71
CA ILE A 103 -3.74 2.61 8.99
C ILE A 103 -5.16 2.70 9.52
N ASN A 104 -6.14 2.77 8.63
CA ASN A 104 -7.56 2.67 8.97
C ASN A 104 -7.95 1.19 9.20
N PRO A 105 -8.28 0.77 10.43
CA PRO A 105 -8.72 -0.60 10.69
C PRO A 105 -10.06 -0.93 10.03
N GLY A 106 -10.91 0.05 9.75
CA GLY A 106 -12.17 -0.13 9.03
C GLY A 106 -11.97 -0.56 7.57
N TRP A 107 -10.89 -0.12 6.93
CA TRP A 107 -10.49 -0.63 5.61
C TRP A 107 -10.10 -2.10 5.67
N LEU A 108 -9.22 -2.45 6.61
CA LEU A 108 -8.75 -3.82 6.81
C LEU A 108 -9.84 -4.79 7.28
N ALA A 109 -10.92 -4.30 7.92
CA ALA A 109 -12.09 -5.11 8.21
C ALA A 109 -12.86 -5.49 6.93
N GLN A 110 -12.91 -4.59 5.93
CA GLN A 110 -13.57 -4.82 4.65
C GLN A 110 -12.66 -5.53 3.64
N HIS A 111 -11.34 -5.34 3.75
CA HIS A 111 -10.31 -5.86 2.86
C HIS A 111 -9.23 -6.59 3.69
N PRO A 112 -9.55 -7.72 4.33
CA PRO A 112 -8.68 -8.38 5.31
C PRO A 112 -7.35 -8.90 4.75
N ASN A 113 -7.22 -8.97 3.43
CA ASN A 113 -6.01 -9.40 2.74
C ASN A 113 -5.15 -8.25 2.21
N ASP A 114 -5.62 -7.00 2.25
CA ASP A 114 -4.89 -5.84 1.73
C ASP A 114 -3.77 -5.36 2.66
N ILE A 115 -3.02 -6.29 3.25
CA ILE A 115 -1.90 -6.00 4.15
C ILE A 115 -0.73 -5.31 3.43
N ASP A 116 -0.60 -5.51 2.12
CA ASP A 116 0.42 -4.87 1.28
C ASP A 116 0.20 -3.37 1.04
N LEU A 117 -0.91 -2.79 1.56
CA LEU A 117 -0.95 -1.35 1.76
C LEU A 117 0.26 -0.89 2.59
N VAL A 118 0.73 -1.71 3.54
CA VAL A 118 1.91 -1.41 4.36
C VAL A 118 3.18 -1.35 3.51
N THR A 119 3.29 -2.16 2.46
CA THR A 119 4.42 -2.14 1.53
C THR A 119 4.46 -0.83 0.75
N HIS A 120 3.30 -0.36 0.25
CA HIS A 120 3.19 0.95 -0.39
C HIS A 120 3.61 2.09 0.57
N GLU A 121 3.06 2.11 1.78
CA GLU A 121 3.36 3.15 2.77
C GLU A 121 4.82 3.09 3.25
N ALA A 122 5.39 1.88 3.41
CA ALA A 122 6.79 1.71 3.79
C ALA A 122 7.73 2.34 2.75
N MET A 123 7.40 2.24 1.46
CA MET A 123 8.17 2.90 0.40
C MET A 123 8.18 4.41 0.56
N HIS A 124 7.09 5.07 0.98
CA HIS A 124 7.10 6.52 1.23
C HIS A 124 8.11 6.94 2.32
N ILE A 125 8.34 6.09 3.32
CA ILE A 125 9.39 6.32 4.32
C ILE A 125 10.78 6.19 3.70
N VAL A 126 10.97 5.20 2.82
CA VAL A 126 12.25 4.97 2.11
C VAL A 126 12.57 6.14 1.16
N GLN A 127 11.56 6.61 0.43
CA GLN A 127 11.65 7.74 -0.48
C GLN A 127 12.26 8.97 0.22
N GLY A 128 11.70 9.37 1.37
CA GLY A 128 12.26 10.46 2.19
C GLY A 128 12.47 11.75 1.40
N TYR A 129 11.58 12.04 0.44
CA TYR A 129 11.74 13.15 -0.49
C TYR A 129 11.56 14.51 0.21
N PRO A 130 12.24 15.57 -0.25
CA PRO A 130 12.24 16.89 0.41
C PRO A 130 10.93 17.68 0.24
N GLY A 131 9.94 17.12 -0.47
CA GLY A 131 8.65 17.74 -0.75
C GLY A 131 7.73 16.77 -1.49
N TYR A 132 6.54 17.23 -1.86
CA TYR A 132 5.56 16.44 -2.59
C TYR A 132 4.68 17.33 -3.47
N GLY A 133 4.40 16.89 -4.69
CA GLY A 133 3.44 17.52 -5.59
C GLY A 133 3.99 18.69 -6.43
N ASP A 134 5.25 19.07 -6.28
CA ASP A 134 5.90 20.09 -7.11
C ASP A 134 6.63 19.47 -8.33
N ALA A 135 7.16 20.31 -9.22
CA ALA A 135 7.84 19.83 -10.43
C ALA A 135 9.12 19.02 -10.16
N ARG A 136 9.76 19.20 -9.00
CA ARG A 136 10.96 18.48 -8.57
C ARG A 136 10.60 17.17 -7.87
N VAL A 137 9.44 17.09 -7.22
CA VAL A 137 8.91 15.86 -6.61
C VAL A 137 7.46 15.63 -7.04
N PRO A 138 7.23 15.29 -8.32
CA PRO A 138 5.88 15.20 -8.85
C PRO A 138 5.14 14.02 -8.21
N GLY A 139 3.96 14.29 -7.64
CA GLY A 139 3.17 13.31 -6.89
C GLY A 139 2.93 12.01 -7.65
N TRP A 140 2.62 12.08 -8.96
CA TRP A 140 2.40 10.89 -9.78
C TRP A 140 3.58 9.91 -9.77
N LEU A 141 4.81 10.41 -9.70
CA LEU A 141 6.01 9.58 -9.68
C LEU A 141 6.28 9.05 -8.27
N VAL A 142 5.98 9.84 -7.24
CA VAL A 142 6.03 9.40 -5.84
C VAL A 142 5.10 8.19 -5.63
N GLU A 143 3.84 8.33 -6.01
CA GLU A 143 2.83 7.26 -5.90
C GLU A 143 3.16 6.08 -6.80
N GLY A 144 3.63 6.35 -8.03
CA GLY A 144 4.01 5.32 -8.97
C GLY A 144 5.17 4.45 -8.48
N ILE A 145 6.19 5.06 -7.86
CA ILE A 145 7.31 4.32 -7.26
C ILE A 145 6.84 3.48 -6.07
N ALA A 146 5.92 4.00 -5.25
CA ALA A 146 5.34 3.25 -4.14
C ALA A 146 4.57 2.00 -4.63
N ASP A 147 3.76 2.12 -5.68
CA ASP A 147 3.07 0.97 -6.26
C ASP A 147 3.99 0.03 -7.06
N TYR A 148 5.06 0.54 -7.68
CA TYR A 148 6.13 -0.31 -8.22
C TYR A 148 6.80 -1.15 -7.12
N ALA A 149 7.11 -0.53 -5.98
CA ALA A 149 7.69 -1.22 -4.82
C ALA A 149 6.71 -2.24 -4.24
N ARG A 150 5.42 -1.89 -4.11
CA ARG A 150 4.37 -2.81 -3.69
C ARG A 150 4.28 -4.06 -4.57
N ASP A 151 4.33 -3.92 -5.89
CA ASP A 151 4.34 -5.06 -6.81
C ASP A 151 5.57 -5.96 -6.63
N ARG A 152 6.73 -5.38 -6.35
CA ARG A 152 8.02 -6.08 -6.22
C ARG A 152 8.23 -6.73 -4.85
N TYR A 153 7.81 -6.07 -3.77
CA TYR A 153 8.12 -6.47 -2.39
C TYR A 153 6.90 -6.95 -1.61
N GLY A 154 5.69 -6.87 -2.16
CA GLY A 154 4.48 -7.32 -1.48
C GLY A 154 4.47 -8.83 -1.22
N MET A 155 3.82 -9.24 -0.11
CA MET A 155 3.71 -10.66 0.28
C MET A 155 2.42 -11.32 -0.24
N ASP A 156 1.38 -10.54 -0.42
CA ASP A 156 0.00 -11.02 -0.44
C ASP A 156 -0.91 -10.28 -1.44
N ASN A 157 -0.31 -9.56 -2.38
CA ASN A 157 -1.00 -8.86 -3.46
C ASN A 157 -2.05 -9.75 -4.15
N THR A 158 -1.70 -11.02 -4.42
CA THR A 158 -2.64 -11.97 -5.03
C THR A 158 -3.87 -12.25 -4.16
N ALA A 159 -3.70 -12.46 -2.84
CA ALA A 159 -4.85 -12.70 -1.95
C ALA A 159 -5.69 -11.42 -1.73
N ALA A 160 -5.10 -10.25 -1.92
CA ALA A 160 -5.79 -8.96 -1.92
C ALA A 160 -6.52 -8.66 -3.26
N GLY A 161 -6.29 -9.46 -4.31
CA GLY A 161 -6.76 -9.12 -5.66
C GLY A 161 -6.08 -7.87 -6.24
N TRP A 162 -4.93 -7.48 -5.70
CA TRP A 162 -4.16 -6.32 -6.13
C TRP A 162 -3.12 -6.74 -7.16
N ALA A 163 -2.98 -5.96 -8.24
CA ALA A 163 -1.96 -6.17 -9.28
C ALA A 163 -1.71 -4.89 -10.07
N LEU A 164 -0.54 -4.70 -10.68
CA LEU A 164 -0.39 -3.62 -11.65
C LEU A 164 -1.27 -3.89 -12.90
N PRO A 165 -1.98 -2.87 -13.45
CA PRO A 165 -2.81 -3.04 -14.63
C PRO A 165 -1.97 -3.44 -15.84
N VAL A 166 -2.52 -4.35 -16.65
CA VAL A 166 -1.89 -4.80 -17.91
C VAL A 166 -2.35 -3.97 -19.12
N LYS A 167 -3.47 -3.26 -18.99
CA LYS A 167 -4.04 -2.38 -20.01
C LYS A 167 -3.91 -0.91 -19.59
N VAL A 168 -3.90 -0.04 -20.59
CA VAL A 168 -4.03 1.41 -20.41
C VAL A 168 -5.43 1.81 -20.86
N GLU A 169 -6.26 2.18 -19.89
CA GLU A 169 -7.66 2.57 -20.09
C GLU A 169 -7.76 3.99 -20.70
N LYS A 170 -8.91 4.28 -21.30
CA LYS A 170 -9.16 5.61 -21.88
C LYS A 170 -9.02 6.70 -20.82
N GLY A 171 -8.20 7.71 -21.11
CA GLY A 171 -7.93 8.84 -20.21
C GLY A 171 -6.73 8.63 -19.28
N GLN A 172 -6.17 7.43 -19.20
CA GLN A 172 -4.94 7.18 -18.46
C GLN A 172 -3.70 7.64 -19.25
N ASN A 173 -2.71 8.10 -18.51
CA ASN A 173 -1.45 8.66 -19.01
C ASN A 173 -0.33 8.40 -17.97
N VAL A 174 0.87 8.90 -18.24
CA VAL A 174 2.03 8.69 -17.35
C VAL A 174 1.87 9.31 -15.96
N ASP A 175 1.10 10.40 -15.86
CA ASP A 175 0.90 11.15 -14.60
C ASP A 175 -0.36 10.75 -13.83
N SER A 176 -1.01 9.64 -14.22
CA SER A 176 -2.17 9.07 -13.51
C SER A 176 -1.84 8.61 -12.09
N GLY A 177 -0.56 8.44 -11.74
CA GLY A 177 -0.10 8.00 -10.42
C GLY A 177 -0.40 6.53 -10.15
N TYR A 178 -0.09 6.10 -8.92
CA TYR A 178 -0.45 4.79 -8.37
C TYR A 178 -0.15 3.65 -9.36
N ARG A 179 -1.05 2.65 -9.43
CA ARG A 179 -0.91 1.42 -10.22
C ARG A 179 -0.63 1.69 -11.70
N VAL A 180 -1.20 2.75 -12.29
CA VAL A 180 -0.99 3.07 -13.71
C VAL A 180 0.46 3.45 -13.96
N THR A 181 0.98 4.39 -13.17
CA THR A 181 2.39 4.79 -13.24
C THR A 181 3.29 3.64 -12.79
N GLY A 182 2.93 2.88 -11.75
CA GLY A 182 3.69 1.71 -11.28
C GLY A 182 3.86 0.64 -12.36
N ALA A 183 2.81 0.36 -13.15
CA ALA A 183 2.86 -0.56 -14.28
C ALA A 183 3.82 -0.08 -15.38
N PHE A 184 3.80 1.22 -15.67
CA PHE A 184 4.74 1.83 -16.60
C PHE A 184 6.18 1.78 -16.09
N LEU A 185 6.41 2.08 -14.80
CA LEU A 185 7.73 1.99 -14.18
C LEU A 185 8.27 0.56 -14.20
N LYS A 186 7.42 -0.44 -13.94
CA LYS A 186 7.82 -1.86 -14.03
C LYS A 186 8.27 -2.24 -15.43
N TRP A 187 7.53 -1.83 -16.46
CA TRP A 187 7.94 -2.05 -17.84
C TRP A 187 9.23 -1.30 -18.18
N ALA A 188 9.33 -0.02 -17.80
CA ALA A 188 10.47 0.81 -18.13
C ALA A 188 11.76 0.34 -17.44
N GLU A 189 11.68 -0.15 -16.20
CA GLU A 189 12.79 -0.79 -15.48
C GLU A 189 13.26 -2.07 -16.19
N ALA A 190 12.34 -2.87 -16.73
CA ALA A 190 12.70 -4.09 -17.44
C ALA A 190 13.45 -3.80 -18.75
N GLU A 191 13.07 -2.74 -19.46
CA GLU A 191 13.76 -2.28 -20.68
C GLU A 191 15.06 -1.52 -20.35
N HIS A 192 15.12 -0.87 -19.20
CA HIS A 192 16.22 0.00 -18.77
C HIS A 192 16.53 -0.24 -17.27
N PRO A 193 17.27 -1.32 -16.95
CA PRO A 193 17.58 -1.68 -15.56
C PRO A 193 18.32 -0.56 -14.81
N GLY A 194 17.86 -0.27 -13.59
CA GLY A 194 18.38 0.80 -12.73
C GLY A 194 17.68 2.14 -12.90
N LEU A 195 16.68 2.25 -13.78
CA LEU A 195 15.94 3.49 -14.03
C LEU A 195 15.19 3.94 -12.78
N VAL A 196 14.40 3.05 -12.16
CA VAL A 196 13.54 3.41 -11.02
C VAL A 196 14.39 3.83 -9.82
N LEU A 197 15.50 3.13 -9.56
CA LEU A 197 16.46 3.50 -8.53
C LEU A 197 17.11 4.87 -8.80
N ALA A 198 17.47 5.16 -10.05
CA ALA A 198 18.04 6.45 -10.43
C ALA A 198 17.04 7.60 -10.27
N LEU A 199 15.76 7.36 -10.59
CA LEU A 199 14.68 8.33 -10.42
C LEU A 199 14.41 8.60 -8.93
N ASP A 200 14.25 7.55 -8.12
CA ASP A 200 14.07 7.64 -6.66
C ASP A 200 15.20 8.45 -6.01
N LYS A 201 16.46 8.12 -6.31
CA LYS A 201 17.62 8.84 -5.80
C LYS A 201 17.61 10.32 -6.21
N ALA A 202 17.25 10.63 -7.45
CA ALA A 202 17.20 12.00 -7.93
C ALA A 202 16.07 12.81 -7.28
N LEU A 203 14.91 12.20 -7.02
CA LEU A 203 13.80 12.80 -6.29
C LEU A 203 14.23 13.12 -4.84
N ARG A 204 14.84 12.16 -4.16
CA ARG A 204 15.35 12.32 -2.79
C ARG A 204 16.38 13.44 -2.66
N GLU A 205 17.23 13.61 -3.67
CA GLU A 205 18.24 14.68 -3.68
C GLU A 205 17.71 16.02 -4.20
N GLY A 206 16.43 16.11 -4.59
CA GLY A 206 15.84 17.32 -5.16
C GLY A 206 16.41 17.69 -6.55
N ARG A 207 16.98 16.72 -7.26
CA ARG A 207 17.65 16.89 -8.56
C ARG A 207 16.86 16.29 -9.73
N TYR A 208 15.66 15.78 -9.47
CA TYR A 208 14.83 15.22 -10.52
C TYR A 208 14.46 16.29 -11.56
N THR A 209 14.63 15.93 -12.82
CA THR A 209 14.11 16.66 -13.98
C THR A 209 13.64 15.66 -15.04
N PRO A 210 12.69 16.02 -15.91
CA PRO A 210 12.26 15.15 -17.01
C PRO A 210 13.40 14.70 -17.94
N ALA A 211 14.52 15.44 -17.99
CA ALA A 211 15.69 15.08 -18.79
C ALA A 211 16.38 13.79 -18.32
N LEU A 212 16.17 13.36 -17.06
CA LEU A 212 16.73 12.10 -16.54
C LEU A 212 16.21 10.88 -17.30
N TRP A 213 14.96 10.91 -17.75
CA TRP A 213 14.38 9.84 -18.57
C TRP A 213 15.17 9.67 -19.87
N GLN A 214 15.41 10.76 -20.60
CA GLN A 214 16.21 10.75 -21.84
C GLN A 214 17.65 10.31 -21.57
N LYS A 215 18.26 10.79 -20.48
CA LYS A 215 19.63 10.43 -20.10
C LYS A 215 19.78 8.94 -19.84
N HIS A 216 18.82 8.33 -19.16
CA HIS A 216 18.91 6.94 -18.75
C HIS A 216 18.43 5.95 -19.82
N THR A 217 17.41 6.33 -20.59
CA THR A 217 16.74 5.42 -21.55
C THR A 217 17.06 5.71 -23.02
N GLY A 218 17.66 6.86 -23.31
CA GLY A 218 17.79 7.39 -24.67
C GLY A 218 16.48 7.92 -25.27
N LYS A 219 15.40 8.03 -24.49
CA LYS A 219 14.09 8.54 -24.94
C LYS A 219 13.45 9.48 -23.91
N ALA A 220 12.78 10.52 -24.40
CA ALA A 220 12.04 11.43 -23.55
C ALA A 220 10.79 10.72 -22.99
N LEU A 221 10.34 11.14 -21.80
CA LEU A 221 9.21 10.54 -21.10
C LEU A 221 7.94 10.37 -21.97
N PRO A 222 7.49 11.36 -22.78
CA PRO A 222 6.32 11.17 -23.64
C PRO A 222 6.50 10.07 -24.70
N ALA A 223 7.72 9.91 -25.23
CA ALA A 223 8.03 8.88 -26.20
C ALA A 223 8.05 7.48 -25.56
N LEU A 224 8.61 7.35 -24.35
CA LEU A 224 8.56 6.11 -23.56
C LEU A 224 7.12 5.72 -23.23
N TRP A 225 6.32 6.67 -22.74
CA TRP A 225 4.92 6.42 -22.44
C TRP A 225 4.16 5.95 -23.68
N THR A 226 4.38 6.59 -24.83
CA THR A 226 3.75 6.16 -26.10
C THR A 226 4.13 4.73 -26.46
N GLN A 227 5.41 4.35 -26.29
CA GLN A 227 5.90 2.99 -26.55
C GLN A 227 5.24 1.96 -25.60
N TYR A 228 5.09 2.31 -24.33
CA TYR A 228 4.40 1.49 -23.33
C TYR A 228 2.91 1.34 -23.62
N ALA A 229 2.21 2.46 -23.85
CA ALA A 229 0.76 2.51 -23.92
C ALA A 229 0.20 1.95 -25.22
N LYS A 230 0.85 2.20 -26.37
CA LYS A 230 0.33 1.80 -27.70
C LYS A 230 -0.10 0.32 -27.81
N PRO A 231 0.69 -0.68 -27.36
CA PRO A 231 0.26 -2.09 -27.41
C PRO A 231 -0.70 -2.48 -26.27
N ARG A 232 -0.95 -1.59 -25.30
CA ARG A 232 -1.75 -1.85 -24.09
C ARG A 232 -3.08 -1.09 -24.05
N SER A 233 -3.26 -0.13 -24.95
CA SER A 233 -4.53 0.56 -25.18
C SER A 233 -5.38 -0.21 -26.19
N ASP A 234 -6.69 -0.15 -26.04
CA ASP A 234 -7.59 -0.69 -27.05
C ASP A 234 -7.36 0.05 -28.38
N ALA A 235 -7.06 -0.70 -29.45
CA ALA A 235 -6.87 -0.11 -30.77
C ALA A 235 -8.20 0.51 -31.25
N PRO A 236 -8.18 1.67 -31.93
CA PRO A 236 -9.36 2.13 -32.66
C PRO A 236 -9.78 1.05 -33.65
N PRO A 237 -11.09 0.79 -33.84
CA PRO A 237 -11.54 -0.12 -34.88
C PRO A 237 -10.97 0.34 -36.23
N PRO A 238 -10.53 -0.58 -37.11
CA PRO A 238 -10.04 -0.20 -38.43
C PRO A 238 -11.10 0.64 -39.16
N PRO A 239 -10.71 1.65 -39.94
CA PRO A 239 -11.66 2.48 -40.67
C PRO A 239 -12.53 1.57 -41.55
N ALA A 240 -13.85 1.70 -41.41
CA ALA A 240 -14.79 0.98 -42.25
C ALA A 240 -14.40 1.21 -43.71
N ARG A 241 -14.09 0.13 -44.45
CA ARG A 241 -13.84 0.21 -45.88
C ARG A 241 -15.08 0.82 -46.53
N ARG A 242 -15.02 2.10 -46.89
CA ARG A 242 -15.98 2.70 -47.82
C ARG A 242 -15.80 1.97 -49.14
N GLY A 243 -16.63 0.96 -49.38
CA GLY A 243 -16.74 0.33 -50.69
C GLY A 243 -17.02 1.42 -51.71
N LYS A 244 -16.11 1.59 -52.68
CA LYS A 244 -16.40 2.37 -53.88
C LYS A 244 -17.58 1.69 -54.56
N ARG A 245 -18.75 2.33 -54.53
CA ARG A 245 -19.83 2.01 -55.46
C ARG A 245 -19.34 2.46 -56.84
N HIS A 246 -19.08 1.49 -57.70
CA HIS A 246 -18.94 1.69 -59.14
C HIS A 246 -20.33 1.73 -59.76
#